data_AF-A0A0F9I585-F1
#
_entry.id   AF-A0A0F9I585-F1
#
_cell.length_a   1.000
_cell.length_b   1.000
_cell.length_c   1.000
_cell.angle_alpha   90.00
_cell.angle_beta   90.00
_cell.angle_gamma   90.00
#
_symmetry.space_group_name_H-M   'P 1'
#
loop_
_entity.id
_entity.type
_entity.pdbx_description
1 polymer ?
#
loop_
_entity_poly.entity_id
_entity_poly.type
_entity_poly.pdbx_seq_one_letter_code
_entity_poly.pdbx_strand_id
1 'polypeptide(L)'
;MPIITGPSLDELAKDLTAWYIKTRETLIQALSEGYPYGSVPLTPSQQIDRFMSMTPEDWEVLTNKLADRHRGKPKAEELVRKDLEDFVNKMNRMAFTRRVV
;
A
#
# COMPACT_ATOMS: atom_id res chain seq x y z
N MET A 1 14.94 26.05 -29.64
CA MET A 1 14.45 25.16 -28.56
C MET A 1 13.20 25.79 -27.99
N PRO A 2 12.08 25.07 -27.85
CA PRO A 2 10.89 25.64 -27.23
C PRO A 2 11.23 25.95 -25.76
N ILE A 3 11.00 27.20 -25.37
CA ILE A 3 11.19 27.67 -24.00
C ILE A 3 9.99 27.13 -23.22
N ILE A 4 10.21 26.08 -22.44
CA ILE A 4 9.18 25.56 -21.54
C ILE A 4 9.05 26.58 -20.40
N THR A 5 7.92 27.27 -20.34
CA THR A 5 7.62 28.28 -19.32
C THR A 5 6.94 27.63 -18.11
N GLY A 6 6.92 28.32 -16.96
CA GLY A 6 6.33 27.82 -15.71
C GLY A 6 4.97 27.12 -15.86
N PRO A 7 3.96 27.76 -16.51
CA PRO A 7 2.64 27.13 -16.70
C PRO A 7 2.67 25.83 -17.50
N SER A 8 3.50 25.77 -18.55
CA SER A 8 3.69 24.55 -19.35
C SER A 8 4.49 23.46 -18.63
N LEU A 9 5.40 23.83 -17.71
CA LEU A 9 6.08 22.87 -16.82
C LEU A 9 5.09 22.27 -15.81
N ASP A 10 4.17 23.06 -15.28
CA ASP A 10 3.16 22.59 -14.33
C ASP A 10 2.16 21.62 -14.96
N GLU A 11 1.73 21.88 -16.19
CA GLU A 11 0.88 20.95 -16.96
C GLU A 11 1.63 19.63 -17.23
N LEU A 12 2.87 19.72 -17.69
CA LEU A 12 3.69 18.56 -17.97
C LEU A 12 3.99 17.75 -16.69
N ALA A 13 4.17 18.42 -15.55
CA ALA A 13 4.33 17.77 -14.24
C ALA A 13 3.06 17.02 -13.82
N LYS A 14 1.87 17.58 -14.05
CA LYS A 14 0.59 16.90 -13.77
C LYS A 14 0.43 15.64 -14.63
N ASP A 15 0.70 15.75 -15.92
CA ASP A 15 0.57 14.63 -16.86
C ASP A 15 1.56 13.50 -16.54
N LEU A 16 2.82 13.86 -16.24
CA LEU A 16 3.82 12.89 -15.81
C LEU A 16 3.46 12.23 -14.48
N THR A 17 2.92 12.99 -13.52
CA THR A 17 2.48 12.44 -12.22
C THR A 17 1.32 11.46 -12.41
N ALA A 18 0.33 11.83 -13.23
CA ALA A 18 -0.81 10.96 -13.54
C ALA A 18 -0.35 9.69 -14.28
N TRP A 19 0.53 9.82 -15.26
CA TRP A 19 1.12 8.69 -15.97
C TRP A 19 1.90 7.76 -15.04
N TYR A 20 2.74 8.32 -14.15
CA TYR A 20 3.52 7.54 -13.19
C TYR A 20 2.63 6.73 -12.25
N ILE A 21 1.60 7.36 -11.65
CA ILE A 21 0.67 6.70 -10.73
C ILE A 21 -0.04 5.55 -11.46
N LYS A 22 -0.61 5.82 -12.64
CA LYS A 22 -1.36 4.82 -13.42
C LYS A 22 -0.49 3.64 -13.82
N THR A 23 0.71 3.91 -14.33
CA THR A 23 1.64 2.88 -14.78
C THR A 23 2.06 2.01 -13.60
N ARG A 24 2.39 2.63 -12.46
CA ARG A 24 2.77 1.91 -11.25
C ARG A 24 1.65 1.03 -10.71
N GLU A 25 0.40 1.50 -10.69
CA GLU A 25 -0.75 0.69 -10.28
C GLU A 25 -0.96 -0.51 -11.18
N THR A 26 -0.84 -0.31 -12.50
CA THR A 26 -0.97 -1.39 -13.49
C THR A 26 0.10 -2.46 -13.28
N LEU A 27 1.35 -2.05 -13.03
CA LEU A 27 2.45 -2.97 -12.75
C LEU A 27 2.26 -3.71 -11.42
N ILE A 28 1.85 -3.01 -10.35
CA ILE A 28 1.54 -3.63 -9.06
C ILE A 28 0.46 -4.69 -9.23
N GLN A 29 -0.61 -4.39 -9.98
CA GLN A 29 -1.69 -5.34 -10.23
C GLN A 29 -1.22 -6.55 -11.03
N ALA A 30 -0.43 -6.35 -12.08
CA ALA A 30 0.14 -7.42 -12.89
C ALA A 30 1.05 -8.35 -12.06
N LEU A 31 1.82 -7.80 -11.11
CA LEU A 31 2.73 -8.56 -10.25
C LEU A 31 2.08 -9.13 -8.99
N SER A 32 0.79 -8.85 -8.74
CA SER A 32 0.07 -9.31 -7.54
C SER A 32 -0.58 -10.69 -7.75
N GLU A 33 0.16 -11.66 -8.29
CA GLU A 33 -0.31 -13.01 -8.66
C GLU A 33 -0.87 -13.80 -7.45
N GLY A 34 -2.13 -13.55 -7.09
CA GLY A 34 -2.81 -14.18 -5.95
C GLY A 34 -2.51 -13.57 -4.57
N TYR A 35 -1.48 -12.73 -4.46
CA TYR A 35 -1.09 -12.03 -3.24
C TYR A 35 -0.68 -10.58 -3.53
N PRO A 36 -0.82 -9.64 -2.59
CA PRO A 36 -0.35 -8.27 -2.78
C PRO A 36 1.13 -8.21 -3.16
N TYR A 37 1.47 -7.39 -4.15
CA TYR A 37 2.86 -7.16 -4.56
C TYR A 37 3.78 -6.86 -3.35
N GLY A 38 4.92 -7.56 -3.28
CA GLY A 38 5.90 -7.41 -2.20
C GLY A 38 5.50 -8.05 -0.87
N SER A 39 4.38 -8.79 -0.82
CA SER A 39 4.00 -9.61 0.33
C SER A 39 4.56 -11.03 0.22
N VAL A 40 4.77 -11.66 1.38
CA VAL A 40 5.14 -13.08 1.46
C VAL A 40 3.85 -13.89 1.53
N PRO A 41 3.67 -14.94 0.71
CA PRO A 41 2.51 -15.80 0.81
C PRO A 41 2.53 -16.53 2.15
N LEU A 42 1.57 -16.21 3.01
CA LEU A 42 1.39 -16.82 4.32
C LEU A 42 0.03 -17.49 4.40
N THR A 43 -0.02 -18.65 5.03
CA THR A 43 -1.30 -19.30 5.39
C THR A 43 -2.08 -18.41 6.37
N PRO A 44 -3.42 -18.56 6.48
CA PRO A 44 -4.22 -17.80 7.44
C PRO A 44 -3.68 -17.85 8.88
N SER A 45 -3.24 -19.03 9.35
CA SER A 45 -2.66 -19.19 10.68
C SER A 45 -1.35 -18.41 10.84
N GLN A 46 -0.45 -18.49 9.86
CA GLN A 46 0.81 -17.73 9.87
C GLN A 46 0.60 -16.22 9.81
N GLN A 47 -0.44 -15.76 9.09
CA GLN A 47 -0.81 -14.33 9.08
C GLN A 47 -1.21 -13.86 10.47
N ILE A 48 -2.00 -14.66 11.20
CA ILE A 48 -2.41 -14.36 12.57
C ILE A 48 -1.21 -14.40 13.52
N ASP A 49 -0.39 -15.45 13.45
CA ASP A 49 0.75 -15.60 14.35
C ASP A 49 1.76 -14.46 14.16
N ARG A 50 2.00 -14.06 12.91
CA ARG A 50 2.82 -12.87 12.59
C ARG A 50 2.20 -11.60 13.14
N PHE A 51 0.91 -11.36 12.90
CA PHE A 51 0.20 -10.18 13.41
C PHE A 51 0.27 -10.08 14.94
N MET A 52 0.06 -11.18 15.65
CA MET A 52 0.10 -11.23 17.12
C MET A 52 1.52 -11.05 17.70
N SER A 53 2.55 -11.29 16.89
CA SER A 53 3.96 -11.17 17.28
C SER A 53 4.66 -9.92 16.74
N MET A 54 3.94 -9.04 16.03
CA MET A 54 4.52 -7.81 15.50
C MET A 54 5.00 -6.89 16.62
N THR A 55 6.26 -6.48 16.53
CA THR A 55 6.84 -5.45 17.40
C THR A 55 6.48 -4.05 16.89
N PRO A 56 6.69 -2.98 17.69
CA PRO A 56 6.53 -1.61 17.21
C PRO A 56 7.34 -1.31 15.93
N GLU A 57 8.53 -1.88 15.80
CA GLU A 57 9.39 -1.73 14.62
C GLU A 57 8.77 -2.41 13.39
N ASP A 58 8.15 -3.59 13.55
CA ASP A 58 7.43 -4.25 12.46
C ASP A 58 6.23 -3.41 11.97
N TRP A 59 5.55 -2.74 12.89
CA TRP A 59 4.45 -1.82 12.57
C TRP A 59 4.92 -0.59 11.80
N GLU A 60 6.09 -0.04 12.16
CA GLU A 60 6.71 1.06 11.42
C GLU A 60 7.09 0.62 10.00
N VAL A 61 7.72 -0.55 9.85
CA VAL A 61 8.08 -1.10 8.53
C VAL A 61 6.84 -1.34 7.67
N LEU A 62 5.75 -1.86 8.24
CA LEU A 62 4.49 -2.04 7.53
C LEU A 62 3.90 -0.70 7.07
N THR A 63 3.90 0.29 7.96
CA THR A 63 3.38 1.63 7.68
C THR A 63 4.18 2.31 6.57
N ASN A 64 5.51 2.20 6.61
CA ASN A 64 6.40 2.73 5.57
C ASN A 64 6.15 2.08 4.20
N LYS A 65 5.93 0.76 4.16
CA LYS A 65 5.55 0.08 2.92
C LYS A 65 4.21 0.56 2.35
N LEU A 66 3.23 0.81 3.21
CA LEU A 66 1.93 1.38 2.79
C LEU A 66 2.09 2.83 2.31
N ALA A 67 2.92 3.63 2.99
CA ALA A 67 3.23 4.99 2.57
C ALA A 67 3.92 5.01 1.20
N ASP A 68 4.90 4.14 0.96
CA ASP A 68 5.53 3.98 -0.34
C ASP A 68 4.54 3.52 -1.41
N ARG A 69 3.57 2.67 -1.06
CA ARG A 69 2.48 2.26 -1.97
C ARG A 69 1.63 3.44 -2.42
N HIS A 70 1.37 4.42 -1.55
CA HIS A 70 0.53 5.57 -1.87
C HIS A 70 1.33 6.84 -2.23
N ARG A 71 2.66 6.74 -2.34
CA ARG A 71 3.53 7.88 -2.67
C ARG A 71 3.09 8.57 -3.97
N GLY A 72 2.95 9.89 -3.90
CA GLY A 72 2.54 10.73 -5.03
C GLY A 72 1.03 10.77 -5.28
N LYS A 73 0.24 9.95 -4.59
CA LYS A 73 -1.23 10.04 -4.67
C LYS A 73 -1.74 11.25 -3.88
N PRO A 74 -2.82 11.89 -4.35
CA PRO A 74 -3.54 12.83 -3.49
C PRO A 74 -4.04 12.09 -2.24
N LYS A 75 -3.94 12.74 -1.08
CA LYS A 75 -4.40 12.18 0.21
C LYS A 75 -3.72 10.86 0.61
N ALA A 76 -2.44 10.71 0.27
CA ALA A 76 -1.66 9.51 0.58
C ALA A 76 -1.75 9.09 2.07
N GLU A 77 -1.70 10.03 3.01
CA GLU A 77 -1.82 9.74 4.44
C GLU A 77 -3.18 9.13 4.83
N GLU A 78 -4.28 9.62 4.24
CA GLU A 78 -5.62 9.06 4.48
C GLU A 78 -5.72 7.64 3.94
N LEU A 79 -5.13 7.38 2.77
CA LEU A 79 -5.08 6.05 2.16
C LEU A 79 -4.26 5.07 2.99
N VAL A 80 -3.12 5.50 3.55
CA VAL A 80 -2.31 4.68 4.44
C VAL A 80 -3.08 4.33 5.71
N ARG A 81 -3.74 5.32 6.33
CA ARG A 81 -4.55 5.09 7.54
C ARG A 81 -5.66 4.08 7.27
N LYS A 82 -6.36 4.23 6.15
CA LYS A 82 -7.43 3.30 5.74
C LYS A 82 -6.90 1.88 5.52
N ASP A 83 -5.78 1.73 4.80
CA ASP A 83 -5.18 0.41 4.55
C ASP A 83 -4.73 -0.25 5.87
N LEU A 84 -4.21 0.52 6.84
CA LEU A 84 -3.87 0.03 8.17
C LEU A 84 -5.11 -0.44 8.95
N GLU A 85 -6.17 0.37 8.96
CA GLU A 85 -7.44 0.01 9.61
C GLU A 85 -8.04 -1.26 9.00
N ASP A 86 -8.08 -1.36 7.68
CA ASP A 86 -8.57 -2.53 6.95
C ASP A 86 -7.73 -3.78 7.27
N PHE A 87 -6.40 -3.63 7.35
CA PHE A 87 -5.50 -4.71 7.74
C PHE A 87 -5.77 -5.20 9.17
N VAL A 88 -5.83 -4.28 10.14
CA VAL A 88 -6.08 -4.61 11.56
C VAL A 88 -7.46 -5.26 11.72
N ASN A 89 -8.50 -4.71 11.09
CA ASN A 89 -9.86 -5.27 11.15
C ASN A 89 -9.93 -6.68 10.57
N LYS A 90 -9.28 -6.91 9.42
CA LYS A 90 -9.18 -8.24 8.82
C LYS A 90 -8.48 -9.22 9.77
N MET A 91 -7.34 -8.82 10.35
CA MET A 91 -6.58 -9.69 11.23
C MET A 91 -7.32 -10.01 12.52
N ASN A 92 -7.99 -9.02 13.14
CA ASN A 92 -8.83 -9.22 14.31
C ASN A 92 -9.99 -10.18 14.03
N ARG A 93 -10.65 -10.05 12.86
CA ARG A 93 -11.71 -10.97 12.45
C ARG A 93 -11.19 -12.40 12.29
N MET A 94 -10.05 -12.57 11.62
CA MET A 94 -9.41 -13.88 11.43
C MET A 94 -8.97 -14.50 12.76
N ALA A 95 -8.39 -13.71 13.67
CA ALA A 95 -7.98 -14.14 15.00
C ALA A 95 -9.17 -14.54 15.88
N PHE A 96 -10.29 -13.81 15.80
CA PHE A 96 -11.51 -14.13 16.55
C PHE A 96 -12.14 -15.44 16.07
N THR A 97 -12.27 -15.64 14.75
CA THR A 97 -12.81 -16.90 14.20
C THR A 97 -11.99 -18.12 14.63
N ARG A 98 -10.65 -18.00 14.75
CA ARG A 98 -9.78 -19.07 15.27
C ARG A 98 -10.05 -19.44 16.73
N ARG A 99 -10.57 -18.51 17.55
CA ARG A 99 -10.85 -18.76 18.98
C ARG A 99 -12.21 -19.41 19.23
N VAL A 100 -13.12 -19.35 18.26
CA VAL A 100 -14.50 -19.87 18.39
C VAL A 100 -14.59 -21.33 17.92
N VAL A 101 -13.58 -21.83 17.21
CA VAL A 101 -13.46 -23.23 16.74
C VAL A 101 -12.61 -24.04 17.70
#